data_AF-A0A2D7VZU9-F1
#
_entry.id   AF-A0A2D7VZU9-F1
#
_cell.length_a   1.000
_cell.length_b   1.000
_cell.length_c   1.000
_cell.angle_alpha   90.00
_cell.angle_beta   90.00
_cell.angle_gamma   90.00
#
_symmetry.space_group_name_H-M   'P 1'
#
loop_
_entity.id
_entity.type
_entity.pdbx_description
1 polymer ?
#
loop_
_entity_poly.entity_id
_entity_poly.type
_entity_poly.pdbx_seq_one_letter_code
_entity_poly.pdbx_strand_id
1 'polypeptide(L)'
;MLSYAIKGSPKEIEKQLFQLHANREYYDPTNLGFKAGILIENCIEFHKSNPIVWEIFHRLAVQVSKKKTHFGVAAIWERMRWELAIEIDNDLEYKLNNDYKAFYSRLFNEVAQKDFFTMRESIFDEMHYEVLAKELPCS
;
A
#
# COMPACT_ATOMS: atom_id res chain seq x y z
N MET A 1 -18.84 14.21 8.22
CA MET A 1 -18.56 14.01 6.78
C MET A 1 -17.91 15.27 6.24
N LEU A 2 -16.58 15.32 6.21
CA LEU A 2 -15.84 16.35 5.48
C LEU A 2 -15.29 15.69 4.22
N SER A 3 -16.04 15.80 3.13
CA SER A 3 -15.60 15.41 1.80
C SER A 3 -14.61 16.46 1.28
N TYR A 4 -13.32 16.27 1.54
CA TYR A 4 -12.32 17.07 0.85
C TYR A 4 -12.03 16.40 -0.50
N ALA A 5 -12.72 16.89 -1.53
CA ALA A 5 -12.37 16.63 -2.90
C ALA A 5 -11.02 17.29 -3.19
N ILE A 6 -9.94 16.55 -2.95
CA ILE A 6 -8.59 16.99 -3.31
C ILE A 6 -8.50 16.93 -4.83
N LYS A 7 -8.43 18.10 -5.47
CA LYS A 7 -8.24 18.27 -6.91
C LYS A 7 -6.94 19.04 -7.15
N GLY A 8 -6.13 18.56 -8.08
CA GLY A 8 -4.87 19.20 -8.48
C GLY A 8 -3.89 18.20 -9.09
N SER A 9 -2.81 18.69 -9.69
CA SER A 9 -1.67 17.85 -10.09
C SER A 9 -1.01 17.23 -8.84
N PRO A 10 -0.25 16.12 -8.96
CA PRO A 10 0.35 15.44 -7.81
C PRO A 10 1.15 16.36 -6.87
N LYS A 11 1.85 17.35 -7.41
CA LYS A 11 2.59 18.37 -6.62
C LYS A 11 1.69 19.34 -5.86
N GLU A 12 0.49 19.62 -6.37
CA GLU A 12 -0.49 20.49 -5.72
C GLU A 12 -1.22 19.76 -4.59
N ILE A 13 -1.47 18.47 -4.76
CA ILE A 13 -2.00 17.60 -3.69
C ILE A 13 -0.98 17.48 -2.56
N GLU A 14 0.28 17.23 -2.88
CA GLU A 14 1.39 17.19 -1.92
C GLU A 14 1.53 18.52 -1.16
N LYS A 15 1.42 19.65 -1.87
CA LYS A 15 1.47 20.99 -1.25
C LYS A 15 0.26 21.27 -0.35
N GLN A 16 -0.94 20.80 -0.73
CA GLN A 16 -2.16 20.96 0.06
C GLN A 16 -2.11 20.12 1.35
N LEU A 17 -1.66 18.87 1.26
CA LEU A 17 -1.42 18.00 2.42
C LEU A 17 -0.34 18.60 3.33
N PHE A 18 0.78 19.06 2.75
CA PHE A 18 1.85 19.72 3.49
C PHE A 18 1.38 21.01 4.18
N GLN A 19 0.55 21.84 3.54
CA GLN A 19 0.00 23.06 4.14
C GLN A 19 -1.04 22.80 5.24
N LEU A 20 -1.83 21.74 5.13
CA LEU A 20 -2.73 21.27 6.19
C LEU A 20 -1.94 20.80 7.43
N HIS A 21 -0.77 20.19 7.23
CA HIS A 21 0.09 19.70 8.31
C HIS A 21 1.14 20.72 8.81
N ALA A 22 1.36 21.83 8.10
CA ALA A 22 2.40 22.82 8.40
C ALA A 22 1.96 23.99 9.30
N ASN A 23 0.69 24.07 9.73
CA ASN A 23 0.28 24.97 10.81
C ASN A 23 0.77 24.40 12.17
N ARG A 24 2.09 24.44 12.33
CA ARG A 24 2.91 23.93 13.42
C ARG A 24 2.82 24.79 14.68
N GLU A 25 1.69 24.71 15.38
CA GLU A 25 1.64 25.05 16.82
C GLU A 25 1.33 23.80 17.68
N TYR A 26 1.05 22.65 17.04
CA TYR A 26 0.71 21.39 17.70
C TYR A 26 1.42 20.19 17.04
N TYR A 27 2.75 20.24 16.94
CA TYR A 27 3.56 19.08 16.53
C TYR A 27 3.74 18.14 17.73
N ASP A 28 2.89 17.13 17.82
CA ASP A 28 3.06 16.02 18.76
C ASP A 28 3.40 14.73 17.98
N PRO A 29 4.68 14.33 17.93
CA PRO A 29 5.11 13.10 17.26
C PRO A 29 4.61 11.82 17.96
N THR A 30 3.89 11.94 19.08
CA THR A 30 3.22 10.81 19.75
C THR A 30 1.78 10.60 19.28
N ASN A 31 1.21 11.51 18.48
CA ASN A 31 -0.15 11.38 17.95
C ASN A 31 -0.24 10.22 16.94
N LEU A 32 -1.05 9.21 17.28
CA LEU A 32 -1.24 8.00 16.48
C LEU A 32 -1.82 8.30 15.09
N GLY A 33 -2.68 9.31 14.95
CA GLY A 33 -3.27 9.70 13.67
C GLY A 33 -2.25 10.30 12.71
N PHE A 34 -1.26 11.05 13.21
CA PHE A 34 -0.19 11.61 12.39
C PHE A 34 0.74 10.53 11.85
N LYS A 35 1.13 9.56 12.69
CA LYS A 35 1.93 8.40 12.26
C LYS A 35 1.20 7.56 11.21
N ALA A 36 -0.12 7.39 11.36
CA ALA A 36 -0.94 6.68 10.38
C ALA A 36 -0.93 7.39 9.02
N GLY A 37 -1.12 8.72 8.99
CA GLY A 37 -1.04 9.52 7.75
C GLY A 37 0.30 9.36 7.04
N ILE A 38 1.41 9.53 7.76
CA ILE A 38 2.76 9.33 7.20
C ILE A 38 2.94 7.91 6.65
N LEU A 39 2.44 6.89 7.37
CA LEU A 39 2.58 5.51 6.94
C LEU A 39 1.83 5.25 5.62
N ILE A 40 0.64 5.82 5.46
CA ILE A 40 -0.15 5.73 4.22
C ILE A 40 0.57 6.43 3.06
N GLU A 41 1.03 7.67 3.26
CA GLU A 41 1.76 8.42 2.24
C GLU A 41 3.01 7.68 1.78
N ASN A 42 3.83 7.21 2.73
CA ASN A 42 5.03 6.44 2.42
C ASN A 42 4.71 5.12 1.70
N CYS A 43 3.58 4.48 2.01
CA CYS A 43 3.14 3.26 1.34
C CYS A 43 2.77 3.53 -0.13
N ILE A 44 2.01 4.60 -0.38
CA ILE A 44 1.60 5.00 -1.74
C ILE A 44 2.82 5.37 -2.56
N GLU A 45 3.73 6.17 -2.02
CA GLU A 45 4.95 6.58 -2.71
C GLU A 45 5.85 5.37 -3.01
N PHE A 46 6.03 4.49 -2.03
CA PHE A 46 6.76 3.24 -2.22
C PHE A 46 6.15 2.38 -3.33
N HIS A 47 4.83 2.22 -3.35
CA HIS A 47 4.16 1.45 -4.39
C HIS A 47 4.36 2.06 -5.79
N LYS A 48 4.18 3.39 -5.93
CA LYS A 48 4.39 4.11 -7.20
C LYS A 48 5.81 4.00 -7.72
N SER A 49 6.78 4.14 -6.83
CA SER A 49 8.21 4.09 -7.17
C SER A 49 8.72 2.67 -7.44
N ASN A 50 7.98 1.62 -7.04
CA ASN A 50 8.43 0.23 -7.12
C ASN A 50 7.34 -0.69 -7.72
N PRO A 51 6.93 -0.51 -8.99
CA PRO A 51 5.85 -1.28 -9.61
C PRO A 51 6.09 -2.80 -9.61
N ILE A 52 7.35 -3.22 -9.69
CA ILE A 52 7.75 -4.63 -9.64
C ILE A 52 7.28 -5.35 -8.36
N VAL A 53 7.18 -4.63 -7.23
CA VAL A 53 6.68 -5.19 -5.97
C VAL A 53 5.24 -5.66 -6.12
N TRP A 54 4.40 -4.86 -6.78
CA TRP A 54 3.02 -5.25 -7.06
C TRP A 54 2.94 -6.42 -8.03
N GLU A 55 3.73 -6.39 -9.11
CA GLU A 55 3.74 -7.47 -10.10
C GLU A 55 4.05 -8.84 -9.46
N ILE A 56 5.08 -8.90 -8.62
CA ILE A 56 5.45 -10.11 -7.88
C ILE A 56 4.34 -10.51 -6.90
N PHE A 57 3.86 -9.56 -6.09
CA PHE A 57 2.79 -9.81 -5.13
C PHE A 57 1.57 -10.40 -5.82
N HIS A 58 1.11 -9.76 -6.89
CA HIS A 58 -0.07 -10.15 -7.65
C HIS A 58 0.13 -11.53 -8.29
N ARG A 59 1.27 -11.79 -8.93
CA ARG A 59 1.59 -13.11 -9.50
C ARG A 59 1.50 -14.21 -8.45
N LEU A 60 2.14 -14.02 -7.29
CA LEU A 60 2.13 -15.00 -6.20
C LEU A 60 0.72 -15.19 -5.64
N ALA A 61 -0.02 -14.10 -5.42
CA ALA A 61 -1.39 -14.13 -4.92
C ALA A 61 -2.32 -14.90 -5.88
N VAL A 62 -2.25 -14.64 -7.19
CA VAL A 62 -3.00 -15.37 -8.22
C VAL A 62 -2.64 -16.86 -8.24
N GLN A 63 -1.36 -17.21 -8.08
CA GLN A 63 -0.94 -18.61 -8.04
C GLN A 63 -1.55 -19.36 -6.85
N VAL A 64 -1.59 -18.73 -5.68
CA VAL A 64 -2.16 -19.34 -4.48
C VAL A 64 -3.70 -19.34 -4.54
N SER A 65 -4.32 -18.28 -5.05
CA SER A 65 -5.78 -18.17 -5.16
C SER A 65 -6.40 -19.20 -6.10
N LYS A 66 -5.62 -19.75 -7.03
CA LYS A 66 -6.04 -20.89 -7.86
C LYS A 66 -6.14 -22.20 -7.08
N LYS A 67 -5.52 -22.30 -5.90
CA LYS A 67 -5.42 -23.53 -5.09
C LYS A 67 -6.09 -23.42 -3.71
N LYS A 68 -6.33 -22.20 -3.23
CA LYS A 68 -6.87 -21.90 -1.90
C LYS A 68 -7.97 -20.86 -2.01
N THR A 69 -9.00 -20.97 -1.17
CA THR A 69 -10.11 -20.01 -1.08
C THR A 69 -9.77 -18.81 -0.20
N HIS A 70 -8.99 -19.04 0.87
CA HIS A 70 -8.46 -17.99 1.72
C HIS A 70 -6.98 -18.21 2.01
N PHE A 71 -6.24 -17.11 2.21
CA PHE A 71 -4.81 -17.17 2.54
C PHE A 71 -4.34 -15.99 3.39
N GLY A 72 -3.28 -16.21 4.17
CA GLY A 72 -2.66 -15.16 4.97
C GLY A 72 -1.62 -14.39 4.15
N VAL A 73 -1.75 -13.06 4.07
CA VAL A 73 -0.84 -12.21 3.26
C VAL A 73 0.62 -12.29 3.71
N ALA A 74 0.87 -12.53 5.00
CA ALA A 74 2.22 -12.60 5.54
C ALA A 74 3.10 -13.66 4.84
N ALA A 75 2.54 -14.81 4.47
CA ALA A 75 3.29 -15.85 3.78
C ALA A 75 3.75 -15.42 2.38
N ILE A 76 2.92 -14.64 1.67
CA ILE A 76 3.31 -14.05 0.38
C ILE A 76 4.36 -12.96 0.59
N TRP A 77 4.20 -12.12 1.61
CA TRP A 77 5.15 -11.05 1.93
C TRP A 77 6.55 -11.59 2.21
N GLU A 78 6.67 -12.66 2.99
CA GLU A 78 7.96 -13.32 3.25
C GLU A 78 8.53 -14.01 2.01
N ARG A 79 7.67 -14.62 1.17
CA ARG A 79 8.12 -15.16 -0.13
C ARG A 79 8.69 -14.07 -1.02
N MET A 80 8.06 -12.89 -1.06
CA MET A 80 8.56 -11.75 -1.83
C MET A 80 9.90 -11.24 -1.34
N ARG A 81 10.12 -11.17 -0.01
CA ARG A 81 11.42 -10.78 0.54
C ARG A 81 12.53 -11.69 0.00
N TRP A 82 12.26 -13.00 -0.04
CA TRP A 82 13.20 -13.95 -0.61
C TRP A 82 13.38 -13.73 -2.12
N GLU A 83 12.31 -13.57 -2.90
CA GLU A 83 12.42 -13.38 -4.37
C GLU A 83 13.17 -12.09 -4.72
N LEU A 84 12.87 -10.99 -4.05
CA LEU A 84 13.54 -9.71 -4.29
C LEU A 84 15.02 -9.77 -3.90
N ALA A 85 15.36 -10.43 -2.78
CA ALA A 85 16.73 -10.52 -2.29
C ALA A 85 17.61 -11.52 -3.06
N ILE A 86 17.02 -12.57 -3.66
CA ILE A 86 17.78 -13.68 -4.25
C ILE A 86 17.64 -13.72 -5.79
N GLU A 87 16.48 -13.39 -6.34
CA GLU A 87 16.19 -13.59 -7.77
C GLU A 87 16.27 -12.31 -8.61
N ILE A 88 16.05 -11.12 -8.03
CA ILE A 88 15.80 -9.90 -8.82
C ILE A 88 16.97 -8.91 -8.88
N ASP A 89 17.71 -8.65 -7.79
CA ASP A 89 19.05 -8.04 -7.87
C ASP A 89 19.71 -7.93 -6.48
N ASN A 90 21.05 -7.96 -6.41
CA ASN A 90 21.81 -7.77 -5.16
C ASN A 90 22.06 -6.29 -4.81
N ASP A 91 21.92 -5.36 -5.77
CA ASP A 91 22.27 -3.95 -5.58
C ASP A 91 21.05 -3.04 -5.28
N LEU A 92 19.82 -3.53 -5.49
CA LEU A 92 18.57 -2.81 -5.17
C LEU A 92 17.90 -3.44 -3.94
N GLU A 93 18.22 -2.90 -2.77
CA GLU A 93 17.61 -3.35 -1.51
C GLU A 93 16.17 -2.81 -1.39
N TYR A 94 15.19 -3.57 -1.89
CA TYR A 94 13.77 -3.27 -1.67
C TYR A 94 13.42 -3.46 -0.20
N LYS A 95 13.42 -2.38 0.57
CA LYS A 95 13.04 -2.39 1.98
C LYS A 95 11.52 -2.53 2.15
N LEU A 96 11.01 -3.76 1.96
CA LEU A 96 9.61 -4.09 2.18
C LEU A 96 9.22 -3.80 3.63
N ASN A 97 8.44 -2.75 3.86
CA ASN A 97 7.89 -2.45 5.18
C ASN A 97 6.85 -3.51 5.54
N ASN A 98 6.94 -4.08 6.74
CA ASN A 98 6.00 -5.09 7.23
C ASN A 98 4.55 -4.60 7.27
N ASP A 99 4.32 -3.30 7.47
CA ASP A 99 2.98 -2.75 7.57
C ASP A 99 2.31 -2.61 6.20
N TYR A 100 3.09 -2.52 5.12
CA TYR A 100 2.54 -2.37 3.76
C TYR A 100 1.78 -3.60 3.29
N LYS A 101 2.07 -4.80 3.81
CA LYS A 101 1.35 -6.01 3.41
C LYS A 101 -0.17 -5.89 3.57
N ALA A 102 -0.64 -5.09 4.54
CA ALA A 102 -2.05 -4.80 4.76
C ALA A 102 -2.67 -3.97 3.62
N PHE A 103 -1.90 -3.04 3.04
CA PHE A 103 -2.28 -2.32 1.83
C PHE A 103 -2.37 -3.26 0.63
N TYR A 104 -1.33 -4.09 0.40
CA TYR A 104 -1.27 -5.01 -0.75
C TYR A 104 -2.38 -6.07 -0.71
N SER A 105 -2.74 -6.61 0.46
CA SER A 105 -3.85 -7.55 0.56
C SER A 105 -5.20 -6.94 0.17
N ARG A 106 -5.44 -5.68 0.58
CA ARG A 106 -6.69 -4.96 0.26
C ARG A 106 -6.76 -4.64 -1.23
N LEU A 107 -5.66 -4.14 -1.79
CA LEU A 107 -5.55 -3.84 -3.21
C LEU A 107 -5.82 -5.10 -4.06
N PHE A 108 -5.29 -6.26 -3.67
CA PHE A 108 -5.57 -7.51 -4.37
C PHE A 108 -7.02 -7.96 -4.26
N ASN A 109 -7.62 -7.90 -3.07
CA ASN A 109 -9.02 -8.28 -2.90
C ASN A 109 -9.94 -7.41 -3.77
N GLU A 110 -9.65 -6.11 -3.87
CA GLU A 110 -10.36 -5.18 -4.76
C GLU A 110 -10.15 -5.53 -6.23
N VAL A 111 -8.90 -5.63 -6.70
CA VAL A 111 -8.56 -5.92 -8.10
C VAL A 111 -9.11 -7.28 -8.54
N ALA A 112 -9.00 -8.30 -7.70
CA ALA A 112 -9.48 -9.64 -7.99
C ALA A 112 -11.00 -9.79 -7.77
N GLN A 113 -11.66 -8.77 -7.20
CA GLN A 113 -13.06 -8.77 -6.76
C GLN A 113 -13.40 -10.00 -5.90
N LYS A 114 -12.53 -10.31 -4.93
CA LYS A 114 -12.59 -11.52 -4.10
C LYS A 114 -12.11 -11.25 -2.68
N ASP A 115 -12.78 -11.85 -1.70
CA ASP A 115 -12.30 -11.87 -0.31
C ASP A 115 -11.29 -13.02 -0.09
N PHE A 116 -10.13 -12.91 -0.75
CA PHE A 116 -9.11 -13.96 -0.72
C PHE A 116 -8.18 -13.83 0.50
N PHE A 117 -7.66 -12.64 0.75
CA PHE A 117 -6.84 -12.42 1.94
C PHE A 117 -7.71 -12.15 3.16
N THR A 118 -7.47 -12.91 4.22
CA THR A 118 -8.09 -12.63 5.52
C THR A 118 -7.45 -11.37 6.12
N MET A 119 -8.27 -10.34 6.34
CA MET A 119 -7.83 -9.04 6.82
C MET A 119 -8.10 -8.87 8.32
N ARG A 120 -7.22 -8.13 8.99
CA ARG A 120 -7.48 -7.55 10.32
C ARG A 120 -7.60 -6.04 10.16
N GLU A 121 -8.26 -5.40 11.12
CA GLU A 121 -8.37 -3.95 11.19
C GLU A 121 -7.00 -3.28 11.01
N SER A 122 -6.97 -2.25 10.18
CA SER A 122 -5.76 -1.54 9.82
C SER A 122 -6.07 -0.10 9.43
N ILE A 123 -5.08 0.78 9.58
CA ILE A 123 -5.16 2.18 9.09
C ILE A 123 -5.46 2.27 7.59
N PHE A 124 -5.22 1.17 6.86
CA PHE A 124 -5.46 1.03 5.44
C PHE A 124 -6.93 0.76 5.08
N ASP A 125 -7.82 0.51 6.05
CA ASP A 125 -9.25 0.23 5.81
C ASP A 125 -10.02 1.41 5.21
N GLU A 126 -9.61 2.65 5.49
CA GLU A 126 -10.29 3.86 5.04
C GLU A 126 -9.86 4.32 3.63
N MET A 127 -9.02 3.54 2.94
CA MET A 127 -8.52 3.89 1.61
C MET A 127 -9.48 3.53 0.49
N HIS A 128 -9.56 4.39 -0.53
CA HIS A 128 -10.34 4.18 -1.76
C HIS A 128 -9.58 3.31 -2.78
N TYR A 129 -9.56 2.00 -2.55
CA TYR A 129 -8.85 1.03 -3.40
C TYR A 129 -9.37 0.97 -4.83
N GLU A 130 -10.65 1.26 -5.05
CA GLU A 130 -11.30 1.32 -6.36
C GLU A 130 -10.71 2.42 -7.26
N VAL A 131 -10.18 3.50 -6.65
CA VAL A 131 -9.47 4.58 -7.34
C VAL A 131 -8.03 4.16 -7.60
N LEU A 132 -7.36 3.64 -6.58
CA LEU A 132 -5.96 3.22 -6.66
C LEU A 132 -5.75 2.11 -7.70
N ALA A 133 -6.65 1.13 -7.76
CA ALA A 133 -6.62 0.05 -8.75
C ALA A 133 -6.75 0.56 -10.20
N LYS A 134 -7.37 1.74 -10.41
CA LYS A 134 -7.53 2.36 -11.74
C LYS A 134 -6.36 3.26 -12.10
N GLU A 135 -5.84 4.00 -11.13
CA GLU A 135 -4.76 4.98 -11.34
C GLU A 135 -3.37 4.35 -11.39
N LEU A 136 -3.21 3.16 -10.81
CA LEU A 136 -1.96 2.40 -10.82
C LEU A 136 -2.14 1.26 -11.82
N PRO A 137 -1.64 1.39 -13.07
CA PRO A 137 -1.84 0.38 -14.09
C PRO A 137 -1.20 -0.93 -13.61
N CYS A 138 -2.06 -1.83 -13.15
CA CYS A 138 -1.73 -3.24 -12.99
C CYS A 138 -1.56 -3.78 -14.40
N SER A 139 -0.32 -3.87 -14.86
CA SER A 139 0.06 -4.47 -16.14
C SER A 139 -0.48 -5.89 -16.30
#